data_AF-A0A2N5KQZ9-F1
#
_entry.id   AF-A0A2N5KQZ9-F1
#
_cell.length_a   1.000
_cell.length_b   1.000
_cell.length_c   1.000
_cell.angle_alpha   90.00
_cell.angle_beta   90.00
_cell.angle_gamma   90.00
#
_symmetry.space_group_name_H-M   'P 1'
#
loop_
_entity.id
_entity.type
_entity.pdbx_description
1 polymer ?
#
loop_
_entity_poly.entity_id
_entity_poly.type
_entity_poly.pdbx_seq_one_letter_code
_entity_poly.pdbx_strand_id
1 'polypeptide(L)'
;MSPRTVTQPPDDPRMWKRLVARTHPDAGGDHELFIWATATRQAVCGGELGSEIPRREHQDRQPADERRDTERVPFDPFADFGFLTDRALSMADAVAQPYGFLLRQVADCHPVREGSLYDQQRRGATYKQLAAIGHQVGMNAAERAQWYDVCRSIPLSQRHAGHILGRLKRRAA
;
A
#
# COMPACT_ATOMS: atom_id res chain seq x y z
N MET A 1 16.38 25.27 6.95
CA MET A 1 15.29 24.64 7.73
C MET A 1 14.04 25.49 7.51
N SER A 2 13.03 25.00 6.78
CA SER A 2 11.78 25.75 6.62
C SER A 2 11.00 25.76 7.94
N PRO A 3 10.46 26.91 8.38
CA PRO A 3 9.67 26.95 9.60
C PRO A 3 8.43 26.08 9.42
N ARG A 4 8.25 25.11 10.33
CA ARG A 4 7.00 24.34 10.40
C ARG A 4 5.88 25.29 10.79
N THR A 5 4.87 25.41 9.94
CA THR A 5 3.64 26.14 10.28
C THR A 5 3.03 25.52 11.53
N VAL A 6 2.92 26.30 12.60
CA VAL A 6 2.24 25.87 13.83
C VAL A 6 0.75 25.80 13.51
N THR A 7 0.24 24.58 13.36
CA THR A 7 -1.20 24.37 13.20
C THR A 7 -1.86 24.64 14.55
N GLN A 8 -2.64 25.72 14.63
CA GLN A 8 -3.46 25.99 15.82
C GLN A 8 -4.49 24.87 16.01
N PRO A 9 -4.87 24.57 17.27
CA PRO A 9 -5.83 23.52 17.52
C PRO A 9 -7.17 23.85 16.85
N PRO A 10 -7.91 22.83 16.38
CA PRO A 10 -9.10 23.02 15.55
C PRO A 10 -10.26 23.73 16.25
N ASP A 11 -10.20 23.93 17.56
CA ASP A 11 -11.14 24.68 18.38
C ASP A 11 -10.70 26.13 18.66
N ASP A 12 -9.54 26.58 18.15
CA ASP A 12 -9.01 27.93 18.40
C ASP A 12 -9.95 29.03 17.85
N PRO A 13 -10.53 29.89 18.71
CA PRO A 13 -11.44 30.96 18.28
C PRO A 13 -10.80 31.98 17.32
N ARG A 14 -9.48 32.20 17.42
CA ARG A 14 -8.75 33.15 16.57
C ARG A 14 -8.56 32.60 15.16
N MET A 15 -8.33 31.29 15.04
CA MET A 15 -8.29 30.60 13.74
C MET A 15 -9.63 30.74 13.03
N TRP A 16 -10.72 30.39 13.71
CA TRP A 16 -12.07 30.45 13.14
C TRP A 16 -12.49 31.88 12.78
N LYS A 17 -12.18 32.87 13.61
CA LYS A 17 -12.45 34.28 13.30
C LYS A 17 -11.77 34.70 11.99
N ARG A 18 -10.52 34.28 11.76
CA ARG A 18 -9.78 34.56 10.52
C ARG A 18 -10.36 33.82 9.33
N LEU A 19 -10.74 32.56 9.49
CA LEU A 19 -11.34 31.77 8.42
C LEU A 19 -12.67 32.37 7.96
N VAL A 20 -13.59 32.62 8.89
CA VAL A 20 -14.92 33.18 8.61
C VAL A 20 -14.82 34.59 8.01
N ALA A 21 -13.90 35.43 8.48
CA ALA A 21 -13.69 36.74 7.90
C ALA A 21 -13.18 36.69 6.45
N ARG A 22 -12.41 35.66 6.08
CA ARG A 22 -11.90 35.48 4.71
C ARG A 22 -12.93 34.87 3.77
N THR A 23 -13.87 34.09 4.29
CA THR A 23 -14.94 33.49 3.48
C THR A 23 -16.14 34.41 3.36
N HIS A 24 -16.22 35.51 4.13
CA HIS A 24 -17.36 36.42 4.11
C HIS A 24 -17.61 37.03 2.72
N PRO A 25 -18.86 37.03 2.21
CA PRO A 25 -19.22 37.61 0.91
C PRO A 25 -18.79 39.08 0.74
N ASP A 26 -18.99 39.90 1.77
CA ASP A 26 -18.58 41.32 1.78
C ASP A 26 -17.05 41.52 1.69
N ALA A 27 -16.26 40.47 1.95
CA ALA A 27 -14.81 40.48 1.77
C ALA A 27 -14.37 39.87 0.41
N GLY A 28 -15.33 39.62 -0.50
CA GLY A 28 -15.11 38.93 -1.77
C GLY A 28 -14.99 37.40 -1.64
N GLY A 29 -15.43 36.84 -0.51
CA GLY A 29 -15.47 35.40 -0.26
C GLY A 29 -16.69 34.73 -0.88
N ASP A 30 -16.65 33.39 -0.95
CA ASP A 30 -17.75 32.58 -1.47
C ASP A 30 -18.86 32.38 -0.42
N HIS A 31 -20.12 32.60 -0.82
CA HIS A 31 -21.27 32.58 0.08
C HIS A 31 -21.56 31.18 0.64
N GLU A 32 -21.46 30.15 -0.19
CA GLU A 32 -21.66 28.75 0.23
C GLU A 32 -20.54 28.32 1.21
N LEU A 33 -19.30 28.70 0.91
CA LEU A 33 -18.16 28.47 1.77
C LEU A 33 -18.28 29.22 3.10
N PHE A 34 -18.87 30.42 3.10
CA PHE A 34 -19.16 31.16 4.33
C PHE A 34 -20.18 30.46 5.22
N ILE A 35 -21.30 30.01 4.64
CA ILE A 35 -22.34 29.25 5.34
C ILE A 35 -21.73 27.97 5.93
N TRP A 36 -20.99 27.21 5.11
CA TRP A 36 -20.34 25.99 5.53
C TRP A 36 -19.31 26.21 6.64
N ALA A 37 -18.44 27.23 6.52
CA ALA A 37 -17.42 27.54 7.51
C ALA A 37 -18.03 27.97 8.85
N THR A 38 -19.15 28.71 8.80
CA THR A 38 -19.87 29.16 10.01
C THR A 38 -20.56 28.00 10.72
N ALA A 39 -21.23 27.10 9.98
CA ALA A 39 -21.85 25.90 10.52
C ALA A 39 -20.79 24.95 11.12
N THR A 40 -19.67 24.77 10.43
CA THR A 40 -18.56 23.92 10.90
C THR A 40 -17.92 24.46 12.18
N ARG A 41 -17.71 25.79 12.27
CA ARG A 41 -17.25 26.43 13.51
C ARG A 41 -18.19 26.14 14.68
N GLN A 42 -19.50 26.23 14.48
CA GLN A 42 -20.49 25.96 15.53
C GLN A 42 -20.41 24.50 15.98
N ALA A 43 -20.30 23.56 15.05
CA ALA A 43 -20.17 22.14 15.38
C ALA A 43 -18.88 21.81 16.16
N VAL A 44 -17.76 22.44 15.79
CA VAL A 44 -16.43 22.20 16.40
C VAL A 44 -16.26 22.93 17.74
N CYS A 45 -16.62 24.22 17.81
CA CYS A 45 -16.47 25.02 19.03
C CYS A 45 -17.65 24.88 20.00
N GLY A 46 -18.82 24.47 19.52
CA GLY A 46 -20.04 24.28 20.31
C GLY A 46 -20.14 22.90 20.97
N GLY A 47 -19.17 22.01 20.73
CA GLY A 47 -19.15 20.66 21.31
C GLY A 47 -20.24 19.72 20.77
N GLU A 48 -20.93 20.09 19.69
CA GLU A 48 -21.92 19.23 19.02
C GLU A 48 -21.28 18.03 18.34
N LEU A 49 -20.00 18.16 17.96
CA LEU A 49 -19.13 17.03 17.68
C LEU A 49 -18.64 16.49 19.02
N GLY A 50 -19.29 15.43 19.53
CA GLY A 50 -18.85 14.72 20.72
C GLY A 50 -17.36 14.34 20.66
N SER A 51 -16.77 13.97 21.81
CA SER A 51 -15.32 13.75 21.98
C SER A 51 -14.68 12.70 21.05
N GLU A 52 -15.47 11.97 20.26
CA GLU A 52 -14.99 11.16 19.16
C GLU A 52 -15.97 11.29 18.00
N ILE A 53 -15.49 11.67 16.81
CA ILE A 53 -16.14 11.25 15.57
C ILE A 53 -16.25 9.73 15.70
N PRO A 54 -17.45 9.11 15.59
CA PRO A 54 -17.53 7.66 15.54
C PRO A 54 -16.72 7.26 14.32
N ARG A 55 -15.49 6.77 14.54
CA ARG A 55 -14.84 5.93 13.54
C ARG A 55 -15.87 4.85 13.34
N ARG A 56 -16.49 4.80 12.15
CA ARG A 56 -17.42 3.73 11.78
C ARG A 56 -16.93 2.47 12.45
N GLU A 57 -17.67 2.01 13.45
CA GLU A 57 -17.46 0.67 13.95
C GLU A 57 -17.59 -0.18 12.70
N HIS A 58 -16.48 -0.81 12.33
CA HIS A 58 -16.46 -1.85 11.32
C HIS A 58 -17.36 -2.96 11.86
N GLN A 59 -18.68 -2.80 11.71
CA GLN A 59 -19.63 -3.87 11.85
C GLN A 59 -19.19 -4.94 10.86
N ASP A 60 -18.92 -6.11 11.44
CA ASP A 60 -18.39 -7.33 10.86
C ASP A 60 -16.94 -7.29 10.40
N ARG A 61 -16.02 -7.10 11.36
CA ARG A 61 -14.74 -7.82 11.32
C ARG A 61 -15.00 -9.33 11.43
N GLN A 62 -15.35 -9.95 10.31
CA GLN A 62 -14.82 -11.29 10.06
C GLN A 62 -13.29 -11.22 10.24
N PRO A 63 -12.64 -12.21 10.86
CA PRO A 63 -11.20 -12.13 11.13
C PRO A 63 -10.46 -11.78 9.84
N ALA A 64 -9.82 -10.60 9.84
CA ALA A 64 -9.13 -10.06 8.68
C ALA A 64 -7.95 -10.93 8.23
N ASP A 65 -7.58 -11.93 9.03
CA ASP A 65 -6.56 -12.93 8.70
C ASP A 65 -7.00 -13.86 7.56
N GLU A 66 -8.22 -14.42 7.62
CA GLU A 66 -8.63 -15.44 6.63
C GLU A 66 -8.82 -14.86 5.23
N ARG A 67 -9.29 -13.61 5.12
CA ARG A 67 -9.44 -12.93 3.82
C ARG A 67 -8.11 -12.44 3.24
N ARG A 68 -7.10 -12.14 4.08
CA ARG A 68 -5.78 -11.69 3.61
C ARG A 68 -4.93 -12.83 3.07
N ASP A 69 -5.17 -14.05 3.55
CA ASP A 69 -4.39 -15.23 3.14
C ASP A 69 -4.76 -15.71 1.74
N THR A 70 -6.03 -15.58 1.32
CA THR A 70 -6.44 -15.98 -0.04
C THR A 70 -5.92 -15.05 -1.15
N GLU A 71 -5.58 -13.80 -0.82
CA GLU A 71 -5.02 -12.83 -1.78
C GLU A 71 -3.52 -13.01 -2.03
N ARG A 72 -2.86 -13.94 -1.32
CA ARG A 72 -1.42 -14.10 -1.31
C ARG A 72 -0.99 -15.52 -1.70
N VAL A 73 0.26 -15.60 -2.13
CA VAL A 73 0.98 -16.86 -2.20
C VAL A 73 1.06 -17.44 -0.77
N PRO A 74 0.66 -18.70 -0.54
CA PRO A 74 0.86 -19.36 0.75
C PRO A 74 2.32 -19.29 1.15
N PHE A 75 2.58 -18.86 2.39
CA PHE A 75 3.93 -18.52 2.82
C PHE A 75 4.16 -18.92 4.27
N ASP A 76 5.26 -19.60 4.53
CA ASP A 76 5.72 -19.89 5.88
C ASP A 76 6.46 -18.65 6.45
N PRO A 77 5.95 -17.99 7.51
CA PRO A 77 6.58 -16.82 8.11
C PRO A 77 8.00 -17.07 8.67
N PHE A 78 8.39 -18.33 8.82
CA PHE A 78 9.70 -18.78 9.29
C PHE A 78 10.64 -19.21 8.17
N ALA A 79 10.20 -19.20 6.91
CA ALA A 79 11.05 -19.52 5.78
C ALA A 79 12.24 -18.55 5.69
N ASP A 80 13.45 -19.09 5.51
CA ASP A 80 14.65 -18.29 5.33
C ASP A 80 14.61 -17.56 3.98
N PHE A 81 14.70 -16.23 4.00
CA PHE A 81 14.54 -15.43 2.81
C PHE A 81 15.63 -15.70 1.76
N GLY A 82 16.88 -15.92 2.19
CA GLY A 82 18.00 -16.22 1.28
C GLY A 82 17.79 -17.57 0.59
N PHE A 83 17.37 -18.58 1.33
CA PHE A 83 17.00 -19.88 0.79
C PHE A 83 15.88 -19.78 -0.26
N LEU A 84 14.86 -18.94 -0.03
CA LEU A 84 13.81 -18.70 -1.02
C LEU A 84 14.36 -18.00 -2.29
N THR A 85 15.31 -17.08 -2.14
CA THR A 85 16.01 -16.45 -3.28
C THR A 85 16.81 -17.48 -4.08
N ASP A 86 17.60 -18.31 -3.41
CA ASP A 86 18.41 -19.35 -4.06
C ASP A 86 17.55 -20.41 -4.76
N ARG A 87 16.44 -20.80 -4.11
CA ARG A 87 15.44 -21.69 -4.71
C ARG A 87 14.80 -21.08 -5.94
N ALA A 88 14.49 -19.78 -5.92
CA ALA A 88 13.94 -19.09 -7.08
C ALA A 88 14.93 -19.06 -8.25
N LEU A 89 16.21 -18.79 -7.98
CA LEU A 89 17.27 -18.82 -8.99
C LEU A 89 17.47 -20.24 -9.55
N SER A 90 17.48 -21.25 -8.69
CA SER A 90 17.60 -22.66 -9.12
C SER A 90 16.41 -23.10 -9.97
N MET A 91 15.19 -22.71 -9.58
CA MET A 91 13.97 -23.00 -10.35
C MET A 91 13.96 -22.28 -11.71
N ALA A 92 14.64 -21.14 -11.82
CA ALA A 92 14.64 -20.34 -13.05
C ALA A 92 15.18 -21.08 -14.28
N ASP A 93 16.06 -22.06 -14.07
CA ASP A 93 16.61 -22.90 -15.13
C ASP A 93 15.73 -24.12 -15.45
N ALA A 94 14.83 -24.50 -14.54
CA ALA A 94 13.92 -25.63 -14.68
C ALA A 94 12.56 -25.26 -15.33
N VAL A 95 12.25 -23.96 -15.44
CA VAL A 95 10.96 -23.48 -15.97
C VAL A 95 11.12 -22.78 -17.31
N ALA A 96 10.08 -22.89 -18.15
CA ALA A 96 10.05 -22.23 -19.45
C ALA A 96 10.06 -20.69 -19.32
N GLN A 97 10.38 -20.03 -20.44
CA GLN A 97 10.16 -18.59 -20.55
C GLN A 97 8.65 -18.30 -20.65
N PRO A 98 8.18 -17.16 -20.11
CA PRO A 98 8.95 -16.05 -19.50
C PRO A 98 9.28 -16.23 -18.00
N TYR A 99 8.85 -17.32 -17.36
CA TYR A 99 8.97 -17.48 -15.90
C TYR A 99 10.42 -17.53 -15.43
N GLY A 100 11.29 -18.24 -16.16
CA GLY A 100 12.71 -18.31 -15.83
C GLY A 100 13.37 -16.92 -15.83
N PHE A 101 13.07 -16.10 -16.84
CA PHE A 101 13.53 -14.71 -16.90
C PHE A 101 13.07 -13.88 -15.68
N LEU A 102 11.81 -14.03 -15.26
CA LEU A 102 11.27 -13.33 -14.10
C LEU A 102 11.94 -13.76 -12.79
N LEU A 103 12.14 -15.06 -12.60
CA LEU A 103 12.81 -15.58 -11.42
C LEU A 103 14.26 -15.10 -11.33
N ARG A 104 15.01 -15.05 -12.44
CA ARG A 104 16.37 -14.48 -12.45
C ARG A 104 16.45 -13.02 -12.03
N GLN A 105 15.34 -12.27 -12.06
CA GLN A 105 15.34 -10.88 -11.58
C GLN A 105 15.55 -10.77 -10.06
N VAL A 106 15.49 -11.88 -9.31
CA VAL A 106 15.72 -11.87 -7.85
C VAL A 106 17.20 -11.91 -7.44
N ALA A 107 18.14 -12.07 -8.38
CA ALA A 107 19.57 -12.30 -8.09
C ALA A 107 20.24 -11.26 -7.16
N ASP A 108 19.71 -10.04 -7.10
CA ASP A 108 20.24 -8.95 -6.26
C ASP A 108 19.25 -8.52 -5.15
N CYS A 109 18.28 -9.38 -4.85
CA CYS A 109 17.29 -9.12 -3.81
C CYS A 109 17.82 -9.63 -2.46
N HIS A 110 18.70 -8.88 -1.82
CA HIS A 110 19.30 -9.28 -0.53
C HIS A 110 18.33 -9.13 0.66
N PRO A 111 18.48 -9.93 1.74
CA PRO A 111 17.70 -9.79 2.96
C PRO A 111 17.94 -8.43 3.61
N VAL A 112 16.91 -7.90 4.28
CA VAL A 112 17.01 -6.72 5.16
C VAL A 112 16.72 -7.14 6.59
N ARG A 113 17.23 -6.36 7.54
CA ARG A 113 17.12 -6.65 8.97
C ARG A 113 15.93 -5.98 9.65
N GLU A 114 15.46 -4.85 9.13
CA GLU A 114 14.43 -4.04 9.78
C GLU A 114 13.59 -3.20 8.81
N GLY A 115 12.50 -2.63 9.33
CA GLY A 115 11.61 -1.74 8.59
C GLY A 115 10.61 -2.46 7.67
N SER A 116 9.88 -1.66 6.87
CA SER A 116 8.74 -2.17 6.08
C SER A 116 9.15 -3.23 5.05
N LEU A 117 10.40 -3.21 4.58
CA LEU A 117 10.93 -4.21 3.65
C LEU A 117 11.26 -5.54 4.35
N TYR A 118 11.56 -5.52 5.66
CA TYR A 118 11.67 -6.72 6.48
C TYR A 118 10.30 -7.40 6.66
N ASP A 119 9.24 -6.63 6.85
CA ASP A 119 7.91 -7.21 6.93
C ASP A 119 7.47 -7.81 5.58
N GLN A 120 7.94 -7.27 4.46
CA GLN A 120 7.62 -7.77 3.12
C GLN A 120 8.33 -9.07 2.75
N GLN A 121 9.51 -9.36 3.33
CA GLN A 121 10.19 -10.65 3.10
C GLN A 121 9.53 -11.80 3.86
N ARG A 122 8.81 -11.52 4.95
CA ARG A 122 8.19 -12.54 5.82
C ARG A 122 6.75 -12.90 5.47
N ARG A 123 6.30 -12.55 4.26
CA ARG A 123 4.95 -12.85 3.77
C ARG A 123 4.96 -13.08 2.27
N GLY A 124 4.01 -13.88 1.81
CA GLY A 124 3.83 -14.17 0.39
C GLY A 124 3.50 -12.94 -0.44
N ALA A 125 3.92 -12.96 -1.69
CA ALA A 125 3.52 -11.98 -2.68
C ALA A 125 2.01 -11.98 -2.84
N THR A 126 1.43 -10.79 -3.03
CA THR A 126 0.01 -10.70 -3.40
C THR A 126 -0.18 -11.10 -4.85
N TYR A 127 -1.30 -11.76 -5.18
CA TYR A 127 -1.63 -12.06 -6.58
C TYR A 127 -1.79 -10.79 -7.41
N LYS A 128 -2.15 -9.65 -6.80
CA LYS A 128 -2.14 -8.34 -7.46
C LYS A 128 -0.73 -7.93 -7.93
N GLN A 129 0.30 -8.12 -7.11
CA GLN A 129 1.68 -7.85 -7.53
C GLN A 129 2.13 -8.81 -8.63
N LEU A 130 1.78 -10.09 -8.52
CA LEU A 130 2.10 -11.09 -9.55
C LEU A 130 1.41 -10.79 -10.88
N ALA A 131 0.15 -10.34 -10.83
CA ALA A 131 -0.58 -9.88 -12.01
C ALA A 131 0.07 -8.66 -12.65
N ALA A 132 0.54 -7.69 -11.85
CA ALA A 132 1.25 -6.52 -12.34
C ALA A 132 2.57 -6.89 -13.04
N ILE A 133 3.31 -7.87 -12.51
CA ILE A 133 4.49 -8.43 -13.19
C ILE A 133 4.11 -9.07 -14.52
N GLY A 134 3.07 -9.92 -14.52
CA GLY A 134 2.61 -10.58 -15.74
C GLY A 134 2.18 -9.59 -16.82
N HIS A 135 1.44 -8.55 -16.44
CA HIS A 135 1.07 -7.45 -17.36
C HIS A 135 2.31 -6.75 -17.94
N GLN A 136 3.33 -6.50 -17.12
CA GLN A 136 4.56 -5.83 -17.55
C GLN A 136 5.34 -6.61 -18.62
N VAL A 137 5.17 -7.93 -18.69
CA VAL A 137 5.81 -8.79 -19.70
C VAL A 137 4.82 -9.34 -20.73
N GLY A 138 3.59 -8.83 -20.79
CA GLY A 138 2.60 -9.20 -21.80
C GLY A 138 1.98 -10.58 -21.64
N MET A 139 1.97 -11.16 -20.43
CA MET A 139 1.36 -12.47 -20.20
C MET A 139 -0.13 -12.48 -20.49
N ASN A 140 -0.58 -13.52 -21.20
CA ASN A 140 -1.99 -13.85 -21.32
C ASN A 140 -2.54 -14.48 -20.03
N ALA A 141 -3.83 -14.83 -20.02
CA ALA A 141 -4.49 -15.37 -18.84
C ALA A 141 -3.93 -16.74 -18.39
N ALA A 142 -3.62 -17.64 -19.33
CA ALA A 142 -3.08 -18.96 -19.05
C ALA A 142 -1.64 -18.87 -18.51
N GLU A 143 -0.82 -18.02 -19.13
CA GLU A 143 0.54 -17.78 -18.66
C GLU A 143 0.55 -17.16 -17.26
N ARG A 144 -0.37 -16.24 -16.98
CA ARG A 144 -0.51 -15.66 -15.65
C ARG A 144 -0.96 -16.67 -14.60
N ALA A 145 -1.83 -17.63 -14.96
CA ALA A 145 -2.21 -18.72 -14.05
C ALA A 145 -1.01 -19.61 -13.73
N GLN A 146 -0.23 -20.01 -14.73
CA GLN A 146 0.99 -20.78 -14.53
C GLN A 146 2.05 -19.99 -13.74
N TRP A 147 2.12 -18.67 -13.94
CA TRP A 147 2.99 -17.80 -13.13
C TRP A 147 2.64 -17.86 -11.64
N TYR A 148 1.35 -17.90 -11.30
CA TYR A 148 0.92 -18.08 -9.92
C TYR A 148 1.34 -19.43 -9.35
N ASP A 149 1.26 -20.50 -10.15
CA ASP A 149 1.69 -21.84 -9.74
C ASP A 149 3.19 -21.90 -9.48
N VAL A 150 4.00 -21.31 -10.36
CA VAL A 150 5.45 -21.18 -10.17
C VAL A 150 5.74 -20.44 -8.86
N CYS A 151 5.07 -19.31 -8.62
CA CYS A 151 5.26 -18.54 -7.37
C CYS A 151 4.85 -19.31 -6.11
N ARG A 152 3.80 -20.14 -6.19
CA ARG A 152 3.35 -21.02 -5.09
C ARG A 152 4.31 -22.18 -4.81
N SER A 153 5.09 -22.61 -5.79
CA SER A 153 6.06 -23.70 -5.61
C SER A 153 7.38 -23.27 -4.95
N ILE A 154 7.70 -21.96 -4.97
CA ILE A 154 8.90 -21.36 -4.34
C ILE A 154 8.54 -20.52 -3.08
N PRO A 155 7.28 -20.51 -2.65
CA PRO A 155 6.72 -19.44 -1.81
C PRO A 155 7.29 -18.03 -2.06
N LEU A 156 7.09 -17.45 -3.24
CA LEU A 156 7.67 -16.15 -3.57
C LEU A 156 7.15 -15.04 -2.63
N SER A 157 8.05 -14.37 -1.90
CA SER A 157 7.67 -13.32 -0.94
C SER A 157 7.26 -12.00 -1.60
N GLN A 158 6.54 -11.16 -0.86
CA GLN A 158 6.12 -9.82 -1.31
C GLN A 158 7.32 -8.94 -1.69
N ARG A 159 8.43 -9.08 -0.97
CA ARG A 159 9.69 -8.38 -1.28
C ARG A 159 10.25 -8.79 -2.64
N HIS A 160 10.30 -10.09 -2.94
CA HIS A 160 10.75 -10.58 -4.23
C HIS A 160 9.91 -10.00 -5.37
N ALA A 161 8.58 -10.06 -5.26
CA ALA A 161 7.69 -9.52 -6.29
C ALA A 161 7.88 -8.00 -6.49
N GLY A 162 8.03 -7.24 -5.40
CA GLY A 162 8.35 -5.82 -5.45
C GLY A 162 9.68 -5.53 -6.18
N HIS A 163 10.71 -6.32 -5.89
CA HIS A 163 12.03 -6.20 -6.53
C HIS A 163 11.97 -6.49 -8.03
N ILE A 164 11.32 -7.59 -8.43
CA ILE A 164 11.11 -7.96 -9.85
C ILE A 164 10.42 -6.81 -10.58
N LEU A 165 9.28 -6.34 -10.05
CA LEU A 165 8.52 -5.26 -10.67
C LEU A 165 9.34 -3.97 -10.79
N GLY A 166 10.14 -3.63 -9.78
CA GLY A 166 11.04 -2.49 -9.81
C GLY A 166 12.10 -2.59 -10.92
N ARG A 167 12.68 -3.79 -11.13
CA ARG A 167 13.65 -4.03 -12.21
C ARG A 167 13.02 -3.93 -13.59
N LEU A 168 11.83 -4.51 -13.77
CA LEU A 168 11.12 -4.45 -15.04
C LEU A 168 10.76 -3.01 -15.42
N LYS A 169 10.33 -2.20 -14.45
CA LYS A 169 10.05 -0.77 -14.67
C LYS A 169 11.30 0.02 -15.06
N ARG A 170 12.44 -0.22 -14.40
CA ARG A 170 13.71 0.45 -14.73
C ARG A 170 14.25 0.07 -16.11
N ARG A 171 13.94 -1.14 -16.61
CA ARG A 171 14.35 -1.57 -17.96
C ARG A 171 13.46 -1.02 -19.07
N ALA A 172 12.24 -0.60 -18.76
CA ALA A 172 11.29 -0.05 -19.71
C ALA A 172 11.36 1.49 -19.80
N ALA A 173 12.13 2.14 -18.93
CA ALA A 173 12.41 3.57 -18.92
C ALA A 173 13.73 3.86 -19.63
#